data_AF-A0A933PP84-F1
#
_entry.id   AF-A0A933PP84-F1
#
_cell.length_a   1.000
_cell.length_b   1.000
_cell.length_c   1.000
_cell.angle_alpha   90.00
_cell.angle_beta   90.00
_cell.angle_gamma   90.00
#
_symmetry.space_group_name_H-M   'P 1'
#
loop_
_entity.id
_entity.type
_entity.pdbx_description
1 polymer ?
#
loop_
_entity_poly.entity_id
_entity_poly.type
_entity_poly.pdbx_seq_one_letter_code
_entity_poly.pdbx_strand_id
1 'polypeptide(L)'
;MVASGYILYLANLLMVFVVLSLGLNILIGETGQFGLAHAAFYGIGIYTAVLLNNATGAPVLVTLLAGASLAALIGLVLGAISLRMRDIYLALSTFAFGEAVRWVFASWTPVTGGPNGLRINPSNLFGFKLVTDRDAYLLVLVVTLAFLLLTIQITRSRLGSAFRAVRESEIAAAAMGVNVRGVKIAAFALSAFYAGAAGGLFTTFSSFIHPESLGFMTTIMVLTMIVVGGLGSVVGAVGGALILGLFSELLRQLLSFQEIIYGAILMLCMMYAPRGLMGLLERKQAGR
;
A
#
# COMPACT_ATOMS: atom_id res chain seq x y z
N MET A 1 -13.54 -9.50 27.58
CA MET A 1 -13.68 -10.13 26.24
C MET A 1 -13.65 -9.12 25.09
N VAL A 2 -14.32 -7.95 25.18
CA VAL A 2 -14.32 -6.90 24.13
C VAL A 2 -12.92 -6.35 23.78
N ALA A 3 -12.04 -6.18 24.78
CA ALA A 3 -10.67 -5.69 24.54
C ALA A 3 -9.85 -6.63 23.62
N SER A 4 -10.10 -7.94 23.63
CA SER A 4 -9.37 -8.88 22.76
C SER A 4 -9.76 -8.73 21.30
N GLY A 5 -11.03 -8.44 20.99
CA GLY A 5 -11.49 -8.28 19.60
C GLY A 5 -10.96 -7.00 18.97
N TYR A 6 -11.07 -5.88 19.68
CA TYR A 6 -10.56 -4.60 19.19
C TYR A 6 -9.04 -4.60 18.96
N ILE A 7 -8.27 -5.19 19.88
CA ILE A 7 -6.81 -5.31 19.72
C ILE A 7 -6.46 -6.17 18.50
N LEU A 8 -7.22 -7.23 18.21
CA LEU A 8 -7.00 -8.07 17.04
C LEU A 8 -7.36 -7.38 15.74
N TYR A 9 -8.50 -6.66 15.70
CA TYR A 9 -8.85 -5.82 14.57
C TYR A 9 -7.75 -4.80 14.27
N LEU A 10 -7.26 -4.10 15.31
CA LEU A 10 -6.19 -3.13 15.16
C LEU A 10 -4.89 -3.79 14.68
N ALA A 11 -4.53 -4.95 15.22
CA ALA A 11 -3.36 -5.68 14.75
C ALA A 11 -3.47 -6.08 13.27
N ASN A 12 -4.63 -6.56 12.82
CA ASN A 12 -4.90 -6.87 11.42
C ASN A 12 -4.79 -5.63 10.54
N LEU A 13 -5.35 -4.50 10.98
CA LEU A 13 -5.28 -3.24 10.26
C LEU A 13 -3.83 -2.74 10.12
N LEU A 14 -3.03 -2.82 11.18
CA LEU A 14 -1.61 -2.48 11.14
C LEU A 14 -0.83 -3.37 10.16
N MET A 15 -1.13 -4.67 10.12
CA MET A 15 -0.52 -5.59 9.16
C MET A 15 -0.86 -5.26 7.71
N VAL A 16 -2.09 -4.79 7.43
CA VAL A 16 -2.48 -4.28 6.11
C VAL A 16 -1.70 -3.01 5.77
N PHE A 17 -1.54 -2.08 6.71
CA PHE A 17 -0.72 -0.89 6.50
C PHE A 17 0.75 -1.23 6.26
N VAL A 18 1.29 -2.25 6.93
CA VAL A 18 2.64 -2.74 6.63
C VAL A 18 2.76 -3.17 5.17
N VAL A 19 1.83 -3.98 4.65
CA VAL A 19 1.88 -4.41 3.24
C VAL A 19 1.72 -3.22 2.28
N LEU A 20 0.83 -2.27 2.58
CA LEU A 20 0.69 -1.03 1.82
C LEU A 20 2.00 -0.22 1.80
N SER A 21 2.60 0.00 2.96
CA SER A 21 3.85 0.74 3.10
C SER A 21 5.02 0.03 2.40
N LEU A 22 5.10 -1.30 2.45
CA LEU A 22 6.10 -2.06 1.70
C LEU A 22 5.96 -1.83 0.19
N GLY A 23 4.73 -1.89 -0.34
CA GLY A 23 4.45 -1.63 -1.75
C GLY A 23 4.86 -0.23 -2.18
N LEU A 24 4.43 0.79 -1.43
CA LEU A 24 4.75 2.18 -1.75
C LEU A 24 6.26 2.47 -1.59
N ASN A 25 6.91 1.84 -0.62
CA ASN A 25 8.35 1.95 -0.42
C ASN A 25 9.15 1.36 -1.61
N ILE A 26 8.64 0.35 -2.32
CA ILE A 26 9.28 -0.13 -3.54
C ILE A 26 9.26 0.95 -4.64
N LEU A 27 8.11 1.61 -4.81
CA LEU A 27 7.95 2.62 -5.87
C LEU A 27 8.72 3.91 -5.58
N ILE A 28 8.45 4.52 -4.42
CA ILE A 28 9.02 5.82 -4.04
C ILE A 28 10.39 5.63 -3.39
N GLY A 29 10.51 4.68 -2.47
CA GLY A 29 11.71 4.46 -1.67
C GLY A 29 12.85 3.81 -2.46
N GLU A 30 12.64 2.67 -3.10
CA GLU A 30 13.72 1.95 -3.81
C GLU A 30 13.97 2.54 -5.19
N THR A 31 12.92 2.91 -5.93
CA THR A 31 13.04 3.32 -7.35
C THR A 31 13.06 4.84 -7.57
N GLY A 32 12.67 5.63 -6.56
CA GLY A 32 12.66 7.09 -6.66
C GLY A 32 11.51 7.67 -7.50
N GLN A 33 10.48 6.89 -7.81
CA GLN A 33 9.34 7.36 -8.60
C GLN A 33 8.24 7.89 -7.69
N PHE A 34 7.98 9.20 -7.74
CA PHE A 34 6.91 9.79 -6.96
C PHE A 34 5.55 9.55 -7.64
N GLY A 35 4.70 8.72 -7.03
CA GLY A 35 3.38 8.35 -7.55
C GLY A 35 2.31 8.30 -6.46
N LEU A 36 1.11 8.76 -6.78
CA LEU A 36 0.01 9.00 -5.83
C LEU A 36 -1.22 8.09 -6.04
N ALA A 37 -1.10 7.06 -6.88
CA ALA A 37 -2.17 6.13 -7.25
C ALA A 37 -2.38 4.97 -6.24
N HIS A 38 -1.61 4.91 -5.16
CA HIS A 38 -1.55 3.71 -4.30
C HIS A 38 -2.89 3.32 -3.67
N ALA A 39 -3.67 4.31 -3.21
CA ALA A 39 -5.02 4.08 -2.68
C ALA A 39 -6.00 3.52 -3.73
N ALA A 40 -5.84 3.89 -5.01
CA ALA A 40 -6.65 3.32 -6.07
C ALA A 40 -6.34 1.83 -6.29
N PHE A 41 -5.06 1.44 -6.26
CA PHE A 41 -4.69 0.02 -6.34
C PHE A 41 -5.18 -0.79 -5.14
N TYR A 42 -5.13 -0.20 -3.95
CA TYR A 42 -5.73 -0.76 -2.75
C TYR A 42 -7.23 -0.99 -2.91
N GLY A 43 -7.95 0.02 -3.41
CA GLY A 43 -9.38 -0.07 -3.70
C GLY A 43 -9.71 -1.10 -4.77
N ILE A 44 -8.94 -1.17 -5.87
CA ILE A 44 -9.11 -2.18 -6.91
C ILE A 44 -8.98 -3.58 -6.29
N GLY A 45 -7.99 -3.79 -5.41
CA GLY A 45 -7.83 -5.03 -4.66
C GLY A 45 -9.05 -5.39 -3.83
N ILE A 46 -9.57 -4.43 -3.04
CA ILE A 46 -10.77 -4.62 -2.21
C ILE A 46 -11.97 -4.99 -3.08
N TYR A 47 -12.33 -4.17 -4.07
CA TYR A 47 -13.53 -4.41 -4.87
C TYR A 47 -13.43 -5.72 -5.64
N THR A 48 -12.26 -6.07 -6.18
CA THR A 48 -12.06 -7.36 -6.86
C THR A 48 -12.28 -8.52 -5.90
N ALA A 49 -11.67 -8.46 -4.71
CA ALA A 49 -11.80 -9.52 -3.72
C ALA A 49 -13.24 -9.65 -3.19
N VAL A 50 -13.91 -8.53 -2.89
CA VAL A 50 -15.30 -8.50 -2.42
C VAL A 50 -16.24 -9.05 -3.48
N LEU A 51 -16.14 -8.60 -4.74
CA LEU A 51 -17.03 -9.04 -5.80
C LEU A 51 -16.87 -10.52 -6.08
N LEU A 52 -15.63 -11.02 -6.13
CA LEU A 52 -15.36 -12.43 -6.37
C LEU A 52 -15.84 -13.29 -5.19
N ASN A 53 -15.58 -12.86 -3.95
CA ASN A 53 -16.05 -13.56 -2.75
C ASN A 53 -17.58 -13.59 -2.68
N ASN A 54 -18.25 -12.45 -2.90
CA ASN A 54 -19.70 -12.35 -2.82
C ASN A 54 -20.40 -13.16 -3.92
N ALA A 55 -19.82 -13.24 -5.12
CA ALA A 55 -20.40 -13.98 -6.24
C ALA A 55 -20.18 -15.49 -6.17
N THR A 56 -19.00 -15.93 -5.71
CA THR A 56 -18.57 -17.35 -5.84
C THR A 56 -18.26 -18.04 -4.51
N GLY A 57 -18.07 -17.29 -3.42
CA GLY A 57 -17.56 -17.83 -2.16
C GLY A 57 -16.13 -18.37 -2.27
N ALA A 58 -15.36 -17.89 -3.26
CA ALA A 58 -14.01 -18.35 -3.52
C ALA A 58 -13.08 -18.21 -2.30
N PRO A 59 -12.06 -19.07 -2.17
CA PRO A 59 -11.10 -18.98 -1.08
C PRO A 59 -10.37 -17.63 -1.04
N VAL A 60 -10.05 -17.12 0.15
CA VAL A 60 -9.37 -15.83 0.35
C VAL A 60 -8.09 -15.72 -0.45
N LEU A 61 -7.31 -16.79 -0.55
CA LEU A 61 -6.07 -16.77 -1.32
C LEU A 61 -6.34 -16.49 -2.81
N VAL A 62 -7.44 -17.02 -3.36
CA VAL A 62 -7.83 -16.80 -4.75
C VAL A 62 -8.31 -15.36 -4.94
N THR A 63 -9.14 -14.85 -4.03
CA THR A 63 -9.67 -13.48 -4.12
C THR A 63 -8.58 -12.43 -3.91
N LEU A 64 -7.65 -12.68 -2.99
CA LEU A 64 -6.46 -11.87 -2.75
C LEU A 64 -5.55 -11.84 -3.97
N LEU A 65 -5.20 -13.00 -4.53
CA LEU A 65 -4.34 -13.07 -5.70
C LEU A 65 -5.02 -12.45 -6.93
N ALA A 66 -6.31 -12.66 -7.13
CA ALA A 66 -7.06 -12.02 -8.21
C ALA A 66 -7.03 -10.49 -8.10
N GLY A 67 -7.26 -9.94 -6.89
CA GLY A 67 -7.19 -8.51 -6.64
C GLY A 67 -5.77 -7.94 -6.83
N ALA A 68 -4.76 -8.65 -6.32
CA ALA A 68 -3.35 -8.27 -6.48
C ALA A 68 -2.92 -8.29 -7.95
N SER A 69 -3.29 -9.33 -8.69
CA SER A 69 -2.99 -9.48 -10.12
C SER A 69 -3.70 -8.44 -10.98
N LEU A 70 -4.98 -8.13 -10.70
CA LEU A 70 -5.70 -7.08 -11.43
C LEU A 70 -5.09 -5.70 -11.15
N ALA A 71 -4.77 -5.39 -9.89
CA ALA A 71 -4.09 -4.16 -9.53
C ALA A 71 -2.72 -4.05 -10.22
N ALA A 72 -1.94 -5.14 -10.25
CA ALA A 72 -0.66 -5.21 -10.94
C ALA A 72 -0.79 -4.98 -12.45
N LEU A 73 -1.81 -5.57 -13.09
CA LEU A 73 -2.09 -5.40 -14.52
C LEU A 73 -2.43 -3.94 -14.84
N ILE A 74 -3.30 -3.31 -14.04
CA ILE A 74 -3.64 -1.90 -14.21
C ILE A 74 -2.42 -1.02 -13.90
N GLY A 75 -1.61 -1.39 -12.91
CA GLY A 75 -0.33 -0.74 -12.61
C GLY A 75 0.68 -0.83 -13.75
N LEU A 76 0.78 -1.97 -14.44
CA LEU A 76 1.62 -2.11 -15.64
C LEU A 76 1.17 -1.14 -16.74
N VAL A 77 -0.14 -1.05 -16.99
CA VAL A 77 -0.71 -0.14 -17.99
C VAL A 77 -0.47 1.32 -17.60
N LEU A 78 -0.78 1.70 -16.36
CA LEU A 78 -0.57 3.05 -15.87
C LEU A 78 0.91 3.43 -15.89
N GLY A 79 1.80 2.55 -15.42
CA GLY A 79 3.24 2.74 -15.50
C GLY A 79 3.70 2.94 -16.94
N ALA A 80 3.25 2.11 -17.89
CA ALA A 80 3.63 2.22 -19.29
C ALA A 80 3.20 3.54 -19.96
N ILE A 81 2.08 4.13 -19.52
CA ILE A 81 1.54 5.41 -20.01
C ILE A 81 2.20 6.59 -19.31
N SER A 82 2.17 6.60 -17.97
CA SER A 82 2.59 7.75 -17.16
C SER A 82 4.10 7.95 -17.15
N LEU A 83 4.91 6.92 -17.44
CA LEU A 83 6.37 7.04 -17.53
C LEU A 83 6.88 7.84 -18.73
N ARG A 84 5.98 8.29 -19.61
CA ARG A 84 6.33 9.30 -20.64
C ARG A 84 6.49 10.70 -20.03
N MET A 85 6.07 10.89 -18.78
CA MET A 85 6.06 12.17 -18.08
C MET A 85 7.23 12.26 -17.09
N ARG A 86 7.77 13.47 -16.87
CA ARG A 86 8.86 13.71 -15.91
C ARG A 86 8.31 14.10 -14.53
N ASP A 87 8.84 13.45 -13.49
CA ASP A 87 8.75 13.79 -12.06
C ASP A 87 7.37 14.27 -11.57
N ILE A 88 7.15 15.59 -11.54
CA ILE A 88 5.92 16.21 -11.03
C ILE A 88 4.70 15.80 -11.87
N TYR A 89 4.88 15.64 -13.19
CA TYR A 89 3.79 15.24 -14.07
C TYR A 89 3.39 13.77 -13.88
N LEU A 90 4.34 12.89 -13.50
CA LEU A 90 4.03 11.52 -13.10
C LEU A 90 3.17 11.51 -11.83
N ALA A 91 3.52 12.33 -10.84
CA ALA A 91 2.74 12.50 -9.61
C ALA A 91 1.32 13.00 -9.90
N LEU A 92 1.18 14.03 -10.74
CA LEU A 92 -0.11 14.60 -11.10
C LEU A 92 -0.97 13.59 -11.89
N SER A 93 -0.38 12.85 -12.83
CA SER A 93 -1.07 11.82 -13.60
C SER A 93 -1.58 10.69 -12.71
N THR A 94 -0.77 10.24 -11.76
CA THR A 94 -1.15 9.18 -10.82
C THR A 94 -2.17 9.63 -9.78
N PHE A 95 -2.12 10.90 -9.36
CA PHE A 95 -3.16 11.54 -8.56
C PHE A 95 -4.50 11.57 -9.33
N ALA A 96 -4.49 12.06 -10.57
CA ALA A 96 -5.68 12.12 -11.40
C ALA A 96 -6.27 10.72 -11.65
N PHE A 97 -5.42 9.72 -11.90
CA PHE A 97 -5.85 8.32 -11.98
C PHE A 97 -6.49 7.86 -10.67
N GLY A 98 -5.87 8.16 -9.53
CA GLY A 98 -6.38 7.80 -8.21
C GLY A 98 -7.78 8.32 -7.96
N GLU A 99 -8.00 9.61 -8.22
CA GLU A 99 -9.31 10.25 -8.07
C GLU A 99 -10.32 9.76 -9.12
N ALA A 100 -9.90 9.48 -10.36
CA ALA A 100 -10.77 8.89 -11.37
C ALA A 100 -11.28 7.50 -10.93
N VAL A 101 -10.40 6.65 -10.39
CA VAL A 101 -10.78 5.33 -9.88
C VAL A 101 -11.70 5.45 -8.67
N ARG A 102 -11.43 6.39 -7.74
CA ARG A 102 -12.34 6.68 -6.62
C ARG A 102 -13.73 7.10 -7.12
N TRP A 103 -13.78 7.96 -8.14
CA TRP A 103 -15.04 8.40 -8.73
C TRP A 103 -15.80 7.25 -9.39
N VAL A 104 -15.10 6.33 -10.07
CA VAL A 104 -15.68 5.07 -10.57
C VAL A 104 -16.29 4.26 -9.42
N PHE A 105 -15.59 4.10 -8.29
CA PHE A 105 -16.14 3.39 -7.14
C PHE A 105 -17.37 4.07 -6.55
N ALA A 106 -17.39 5.41 -6.51
CA ALA A 106 -18.51 6.17 -5.98
C ALA A 106 -19.71 6.24 -6.94
N SER A 107 -19.51 6.12 -8.25
CA SER A 107 -20.57 6.30 -9.25
C SER A 107 -21.12 4.98 -9.82
N TRP A 108 -20.33 3.89 -9.81
CA TRP A 108 -20.70 2.64 -10.47
C TRP A 108 -21.64 1.76 -9.64
N THR A 109 -22.86 2.25 -9.41
CA THR A 109 -23.87 1.65 -8.51
C THR A 109 -24.13 0.16 -8.71
N PRO A 110 -24.24 -0.41 -9.92
CA PRO A 110 -24.57 -1.83 -10.09
C PRO A 110 -23.44 -2.78 -9.68
N VAL A 111 -22.19 -2.31 -9.68
CA VAL A 111 -21.01 -3.13 -9.41
C VAL A 111 -20.42 -2.81 -8.04
N THR A 112 -20.23 -1.53 -7.71
CA THR A 112 -19.52 -1.11 -6.49
C THR A 112 -20.45 -0.71 -5.37
N GLY A 113 -21.77 -0.79 -5.57
CA GLY A 113 -22.78 -0.22 -4.65
C GLY A 113 -22.81 1.31 -4.66
N GLY A 114 -21.92 1.97 -5.41
CA GLY A 114 -21.82 3.42 -5.53
C GLY A 114 -21.64 4.08 -4.16
N PRO A 115 -22.36 5.19 -3.86
CA PRO A 115 -22.21 5.90 -2.60
C PRO A 115 -22.61 5.08 -1.38
N ASN A 116 -23.44 4.04 -1.56
CA ASN A 116 -23.88 3.18 -0.46
C ASN A 116 -22.82 2.16 -0.02
N GLY A 117 -21.70 2.06 -0.74
CA GLY A 117 -20.65 1.07 -0.45
C GLY A 117 -21.10 -0.38 -0.66
N LEU A 118 -20.25 -1.32 -0.22
CA LEU A 118 -20.51 -2.75 -0.31
C LEU A 118 -20.30 -3.46 1.01
N ARG A 119 -21.20 -4.40 1.31
CA ARG A 119 -21.02 -5.39 2.36
C ARG A 119 -20.09 -6.51 1.87
N ILE A 120 -19.21 -6.92 2.76
CA ILE A 120 -18.21 -7.95 2.52
C ILE A 120 -18.68 -9.23 3.22
N ASN A 121 -18.92 -10.29 2.46
CA ASN A 121 -19.28 -11.58 3.05
C ASN A 121 -18.08 -12.19 3.78
N PRO A 122 -18.30 -12.97 4.84
CA PRO A 122 -17.22 -13.68 5.53
C PRO A 122 -16.39 -14.49 4.55
N SER A 123 -15.11 -14.20 4.56
CA SER A 123 -14.09 -14.80 3.73
C SER A 123 -13.93 -16.31 4.03
N ASN A 124 -13.61 -17.13 3.04
CA ASN A 124 -13.48 -18.59 3.21
C ASN A 124 -12.02 -19.04 3.01
N LEU A 125 -11.49 -19.90 3.88
CA LEU A 125 -10.20 -20.56 3.67
C LEU A 125 -10.42 -22.05 3.44
N PHE A 126 -10.50 -22.46 2.17
CA PHE A 126 -10.65 -23.86 1.76
C PHE A 126 -11.78 -24.63 2.49
N GLY A 127 -12.93 -23.98 2.72
CA GLY A 127 -14.09 -24.58 3.40
C GLY A 127 -14.35 -24.04 4.81
N PHE A 128 -13.36 -23.41 5.43
CA PHE A 128 -13.51 -22.74 6.73
C PHE A 128 -13.86 -21.26 6.58
N LYS A 129 -15.06 -20.88 7.02
CA LYS A 129 -15.47 -19.47 7.05
C LYS A 129 -14.71 -18.72 8.15
N LEU A 130 -14.00 -17.67 7.76
CA LEU A 130 -13.32 -16.72 8.63
C LEU A 130 -14.37 -15.72 9.09
N VAL A 131 -14.99 -16.00 10.22
CA VAL A 131 -16.06 -15.15 10.80
C VAL A 131 -15.50 -14.26 11.91
N THR A 132 -14.47 -14.72 12.63
CA THR A 132 -13.88 -13.99 13.75
C THR A 132 -12.58 -13.30 13.35
N ASP A 133 -12.30 -12.13 13.94
CA ASP A 133 -11.00 -11.44 13.80
C ASP A 133 -9.81 -12.34 14.17
N ARG A 134 -10.01 -13.28 15.11
CA ARG A 134 -9.02 -14.29 15.51
C ARG A 134 -8.67 -15.24 14.37
N ASP A 135 -9.68 -15.66 13.61
CA ASP A 135 -9.51 -16.62 12.52
C ASP A 135 -8.78 -15.93 11.36
N ALA A 136 -9.13 -14.67 11.10
CA ALA A 136 -8.45 -13.82 10.11
C ALA A 136 -7.00 -13.52 10.50
N TYR A 137 -6.70 -13.35 11.79
CA TYR A 137 -5.39 -12.91 12.27
C TYR A 137 -4.23 -13.80 11.80
N LEU A 138 -4.37 -15.13 11.89
CA LEU A 138 -3.32 -16.04 11.45
C LEU A 138 -3.07 -15.94 9.95
N LEU A 139 -4.13 -15.79 9.14
CA LEU A 139 -4.01 -15.62 7.70
C LEU A 139 -3.32 -14.30 7.38
N VAL A 140 -3.79 -13.19 7.96
CA VAL A 140 -3.23 -11.86 7.74
C VAL A 140 -1.76 -11.83 8.16
N LEU A 141 -1.41 -12.40 9.31
CA LEU A 141 -0.03 -12.50 9.77
C LEU A 141 0.85 -13.28 8.79
N VAL A 142 0.44 -14.48 8.37
CA VAL A 142 1.22 -15.32 7.46
C VAL A 142 1.42 -14.62 6.12
N VAL A 143 0.38 -14.01 5.56
CA VAL A 143 0.49 -13.30 4.29
C VAL A 143 1.36 -12.05 4.43
N THR A 144 1.19 -11.24 5.49
CA THR A 144 2.05 -10.07 5.72
C THR A 144 3.51 -10.47 5.89
N LEU A 145 3.81 -11.56 6.60
CA LEU A 145 5.17 -12.10 6.68
C LEU A 145 5.69 -12.56 5.32
N ALA A 146 4.85 -13.22 4.50
CA ALA A 146 5.22 -13.62 3.15
C ALA A 146 5.56 -12.40 2.28
N PHE A 147 4.76 -11.33 2.32
CA PHE A 147 5.03 -10.08 1.59
C PHE A 147 6.27 -9.36 2.11
N LEU A 148 6.53 -9.38 3.42
CA LEU A 148 7.76 -8.84 4.01
C LEU A 148 8.99 -9.60 3.49
N LEU A 149 8.97 -10.93 3.53
CA LEU A 149 10.04 -11.78 3.02
C LEU A 149 10.25 -11.56 1.52
N LEU A 150 9.16 -11.46 0.75
CA LEU A 150 9.19 -11.14 -0.67
C LEU A 150 9.87 -9.79 -0.91
N THR A 151 9.55 -8.75 -0.14
CA THR A 151 10.21 -7.45 -0.27
C THR A 151 11.69 -7.54 0.02
N ILE A 152 12.09 -8.24 1.09
CA ILE A 152 13.51 -8.42 1.44
C ILE A 152 14.26 -9.13 0.32
N GLN A 153 13.67 -10.18 -0.27
CA GLN A 153 14.25 -10.88 -1.40
C GLN A 153 14.37 -10.00 -2.63
N ILE A 154 13.34 -9.22 -2.96
CA ILE A 154 13.37 -8.29 -4.10
C ILE A 154 14.43 -7.21 -3.91
N THR A 155 14.51 -6.58 -2.74
CA THR A 155 15.49 -5.55 -2.41
C THR A 155 16.94 -6.07 -2.50
N ARG A 156 17.17 -7.35 -2.15
CA ARG A 156 18.49 -8.01 -2.25
C ARG A 156 18.80 -8.60 -3.63
N SER A 157 17.80 -8.69 -4.51
CA SER A 157 17.95 -9.24 -5.85
C SER A 157 18.55 -8.24 -6.85
N ARG A 158 18.82 -8.71 -8.08
CA ARG A 158 19.23 -7.85 -9.21
C ARG A 158 18.21 -6.76 -9.52
N LEU A 159 16.92 -7.04 -9.34
CA LEU A 159 15.86 -6.04 -9.53
C LEU A 159 15.98 -4.91 -8.50
N GLY A 160 16.23 -5.24 -7.23
CA GLY A 160 16.46 -4.25 -6.18
C GLY A 160 17.66 -3.35 -6.47
N SER A 161 18.77 -3.94 -6.94
CA SER A 161 19.93 -3.14 -7.37
C SER A 161 19.63 -2.25 -8.58
N ALA A 162 18.82 -2.72 -9.53
CA ALA A 162 18.38 -1.91 -10.66
C ALA A 162 17.46 -0.76 -10.23
N PHE A 163 16.56 -0.97 -9.25
CA PHE A 163 15.74 0.10 -8.68
C PHE A 163 16.61 1.21 -8.07
N ARG A 164 17.58 0.83 -7.23
CA ARG A 164 18.51 1.79 -6.61
C ARG A 164 19.36 2.54 -7.62
N ALA A 165 19.87 1.86 -8.66
CA ALA A 165 20.63 2.51 -9.72
C ALA A 165 19.79 3.55 -10.48
N VAL A 166 18.53 3.21 -10.81
CA VAL A 166 17.59 4.14 -11.46
C VAL A 166 17.25 5.32 -10.55
N ARG A 167 17.10 5.07 -9.23
CA ARG A 167 16.86 6.12 -8.23
C ARG A 167 18.01 7.12 -8.11
N GLU A 168 19.26 6.64 -8.21
CA GLU A 168 20.44 7.50 -8.11
C GLU A 168 20.67 8.33 -9.37
N SER A 169 20.62 7.70 -10.55
CA SER A 169 20.71 8.41 -11.83
C SER A 169 20.21 7.56 -12.98
N GLU A 170 19.13 8.01 -13.62
CA GLU A 170 18.57 7.34 -14.79
C GLU A 170 19.56 7.28 -15.96
N ILE A 171 20.33 8.35 -16.15
CA ILE A 171 21.31 8.46 -17.24
C ILE A 171 22.46 7.48 -17.01
N ALA A 172 22.99 7.43 -15.78
CA ALA A 172 24.07 6.50 -15.43
C ALA A 172 23.60 5.04 -15.50
N ALA A 173 22.40 4.73 -14.99
CA ALA A 173 21.82 3.40 -15.07
C ALA A 173 21.64 2.95 -16.54
N ALA A 174 21.16 3.83 -17.41
CA ALA A 174 21.04 3.54 -18.84
C ALA A 174 22.40 3.30 -19.51
N ALA A 175 23.43 4.08 -19.16
CA ALA A 175 24.79 3.89 -19.68
C ALA A 175 25.40 2.55 -19.25
N MET A 176 25.00 2.03 -18.08
CA MET A 176 25.39 0.71 -17.57
C MET A 176 24.53 -0.44 -18.13
N GLY A 177 23.68 -0.19 -19.13
CA GLY A 177 22.85 -1.20 -19.80
C GLY A 177 21.56 -1.57 -19.07
N VAL A 178 21.15 -0.81 -18.04
CA VAL A 178 19.87 -1.03 -17.35
C VAL A 178 18.73 -0.47 -18.20
N ASN A 179 17.72 -1.29 -18.47
CA ASN A 179 16.48 -0.82 -19.10
C ASN A 179 15.65 0.00 -18.10
N VAL A 180 15.95 1.31 -18.00
CA VAL A 180 15.30 2.25 -17.06
C VAL A 180 13.78 2.18 -17.17
N ARG A 181 13.24 2.19 -18.39
CA ARG A 181 11.79 2.15 -18.61
C ARG A 181 11.18 0.85 -18.08
N GLY A 182 11.78 -0.30 -18.41
CA GLY A 182 11.31 -1.60 -17.95
C GLY A 182 11.34 -1.73 -16.43
N VAL A 183 12.43 -1.27 -15.80
CA VAL A 183 12.60 -1.25 -14.34
C VAL A 183 11.54 -0.37 -13.69
N LYS A 184 11.27 0.81 -14.25
CA LYS A 184 10.26 1.71 -13.70
C LYS A 184 8.84 1.14 -13.78
N ILE A 185 8.48 0.53 -14.92
CA ILE A 185 7.19 -0.16 -15.12
C ILE A 185 7.05 -1.31 -14.12
N ALA A 186 8.11 -2.11 -13.93
CA ALA A 186 8.12 -3.23 -12.99
C ALA A 186 7.91 -2.76 -11.54
N ALA A 187 8.58 -1.67 -11.12
CA ALA A 187 8.38 -1.10 -9.79
C ALA A 187 6.93 -0.65 -9.57
N PHE A 188 6.32 -0.04 -10.59
CA PHE A 188 4.93 0.42 -10.54
C PHE A 188 3.94 -0.74 -10.42
N ALA A 189 4.12 -1.78 -11.23
CA ALA A 189 3.33 -3.00 -11.18
C ALA A 189 3.45 -3.73 -9.84
N LEU A 190 4.67 -3.81 -9.30
CA LEU A 190 4.95 -4.46 -8.02
C LEU A 190 4.34 -3.68 -6.85
N SER A 191 4.42 -2.35 -6.87
CA SER A 191 3.72 -1.51 -5.89
C SER A 191 2.21 -1.71 -5.94
N ALA A 192 1.64 -1.74 -7.15
CA ALA A 192 0.22 -1.98 -7.35
C ALA A 192 -0.20 -3.40 -6.91
N PHE A 193 0.64 -4.41 -7.14
CA PHE A 193 0.44 -5.78 -6.64
C PHE A 193 0.34 -5.81 -5.11
N TYR A 194 1.27 -5.16 -4.42
CA TYR A 194 1.26 -5.06 -2.95
C TYR A 194 0.03 -4.32 -2.44
N ALA A 195 -0.35 -3.20 -3.06
CA ALA A 195 -1.56 -2.47 -2.69
C ALA A 195 -2.82 -3.30 -2.90
N GLY A 196 -2.95 -3.97 -4.05
CA GLY A 196 -4.09 -4.85 -4.33
C GLY A 196 -4.17 -6.04 -3.36
N ALA A 197 -3.04 -6.64 -3.01
CA ALA A 197 -2.97 -7.71 -2.02
C ALA A 197 -3.37 -7.24 -0.62
N ALA A 198 -2.90 -6.06 -0.20
CA ALA A 198 -3.33 -5.43 1.04
C ALA A 198 -4.84 -5.19 1.05
N GLY A 199 -5.41 -4.81 -0.10
CA GLY A 199 -6.86 -4.67 -0.29
C GLY A 199 -7.59 -5.99 -0.09
N GLY A 200 -7.10 -7.08 -0.68
CA GLY A 200 -7.62 -8.42 -0.46
C GLY A 200 -7.56 -8.83 1.02
N LEU A 201 -6.45 -8.57 1.72
CA LEU A 201 -6.32 -8.84 3.16
C LEU A 201 -7.33 -8.08 4.01
N PHE A 202 -7.59 -6.81 3.68
CA PHE A 202 -8.58 -5.99 4.37
C PHE A 202 -9.99 -6.62 4.36
N THR A 203 -10.37 -7.29 3.27
CA THR A 203 -11.67 -8.00 3.15
C THR A 203 -11.81 -9.23 4.04
N THR A 204 -10.72 -9.66 4.70
CA THR A 204 -10.73 -10.86 5.56
C THR A 204 -11.32 -10.56 6.94
N PHE A 205 -11.19 -9.33 7.42
CA PHE A 205 -11.66 -8.90 8.74
C PHE A 205 -12.60 -7.69 8.71
N SER A 206 -12.68 -6.95 7.60
CA SER A 206 -13.67 -5.90 7.43
C SER A 206 -14.97 -6.45 6.83
N SER A 207 -16.11 -6.00 7.35
CA SER A 207 -17.45 -6.38 6.86
C SER A 207 -18.05 -5.38 5.87
N PHE A 208 -17.41 -4.23 5.67
CA PHE A 208 -17.96 -3.15 4.86
C PHE A 208 -16.85 -2.28 4.26
N ILE A 209 -17.08 -1.78 3.05
CA ILE A 209 -16.22 -0.80 2.40
C ILE A 209 -17.03 0.36 1.85
N HIS A 210 -16.55 1.58 2.11
CA HIS A 210 -17.10 2.81 1.56
C HIS A 210 -16.09 3.44 0.58
N PRO A 211 -16.50 3.84 -0.64
CA PRO A 211 -15.60 4.45 -1.63
C PRO A 211 -14.78 5.65 -1.14
N GLU A 212 -15.28 6.44 -0.19
CA GLU A 212 -14.58 7.63 0.31
C GLU A 212 -13.27 7.29 1.04
N SER A 213 -13.19 6.12 1.67
CA SER A 213 -11.98 5.64 2.36
C SER A 213 -10.81 5.26 1.42
N LEU A 214 -11.04 5.29 0.10
CA LEU A 214 -10.09 4.85 -0.94
C LEU A 214 -9.53 6.03 -1.73
N GLY A 215 -9.61 7.24 -1.18
CA GLY A 215 -9.13 8.45 -1.83
C GLY A 215 -7.68 8.81 -1.55
N PHE A 216 -7.31 9.99 -2.04
CA PHE A 216 -5.96 10.53 -1.94
C PHE A 216 -5.39 10.58 -0.51
N MET A 217 -6.24 10.82 0.49
CA MET A 217 -5.81 10.88 1.89
C MET A 217 -5.20 9.57 2.39
N THR A 218 -5.70 8.42 1.91
CA THR A 218 -5.11 7.11 2.23
C THR A 218 -3.71 6.98 1.63
N THR A 219 -3.48 7.48 0.41
CA THR A 219 -2.12 7.54 -0.18
C THR A 219 -1.21 8.45 0.65
N ILE A 220 -1.66 9.64 1.06
CA ILE A 220 -0.87 10.55 1.91
C ILE A 220 -0.51 9.86 3.22
N MET A 221 -1.47 9.22 3.89
CA MET A 221 -1.22 8.53 5.15
C MET A 221 -0.12 7.46 5.01
N VAL A 222 -0.20 6.62 3.97
CA VAL A 222 0.81 5.58 3.70
C VAL A 222 2.15 6.21 3.28
N LEU A 223 2.14 7.33 2.55
CA LEU A 223 3.33 8.11 2.23
C LEU A 223 4.01 8.63 3.51
N THR A 224 3.24 9.19 4.43
CA THR A 224 3.75 9.66 5.73
C THR A 224 4.34 8.49 6.52
N MET A 225 3.71 7.31 6.51
CA MET A 225 4.28 6.10 7.15
C MET A 225 5.69 5.79 6.62
N ILE A 226 5.88 5.75 5.30
CA ILE A 226 7.20 5.41 4.73
C ILE A 226 8.23 6.54 4.86
N VAL A 227 7.80 7.80 4.82
CA VAL A 227 8.70 8.96 4.97
C VAL A 227 9.19 9.08 6.40
N VAL A 228 8.27 8.96 7.38
CA VAL A 228 8.63 8.94 8.81
C VAL A 228 9.48 7.73 9.14
N GLY A 229 9.14 6.56 8.60
CA GLY A 229 9.92 5.34 8.78
C GLY A 229 11.33 5.41 8.20
N GLY A 230 11.49 6.02 7.03
CA GLY A 230 12.74 6.15 6.28
C GLY A 230 12.62 5.57 4.87
N LEU A 231 12.72 6.44 3.85
CA LEU A 231 12.56 6.09 2.45
C LEU A 231 13.65 5.13 1.95
N GLY A 232 13.23 4.01 1.36
CA GLY A 232 14.13 2.98 0.84
C GLY A 232 14.65 2.02 1.91
N SER A 233 14.02 1.99 3.09
CA SER A 233 14.31 0.99 4.13
C SER A 233 13.09 0.11 4.37
N VAL A 234 13.25 -1.20 4.22
CA VAL A 234 12.19 -2.18 4.53
C VAL A 234 11.81 -2.12 6.01
N VAL A 235 12.81 -2.03 6.89
CA VAL A 235 12.60 -1.90 8.34
C VAL A 235 11.94 -0.56 8.67
N GLY A 236 12.34 0.52 7.99
CA GLY A 236 11.71 1.83 8.09
C GLY A 236 10.24 1.79 7.70
N ALA A 237 9.90 1.17 6.57
CA ALA A 237 8.51 1.03 6.11
C ALA A 237 7.63 0.27 7.11
N VAL A 238 8.13 -0.83 7.69
CA VAL A 238 7.41 -1.59 8.73
C VAL A 238 7.25 -0.75 10.00
N GLY A 239 8.34 -0.16 10.50
CA GLY A 239 8.31 0.65 11.72
C GLY A 239 7.41 1.87 11.61
N GLY A 240 7.46 2.58 10.47
CA GLY A 240 6.61 3.72 10.18
C GLY A 240 5.13 3.37 10.08
N ALA A 241 4.80 2.23 9.44
CA ALA A 241 3.44 1.72 9.38
C ALA A 241 2.89 1.35 10.76
N LEU A 242 3.70 0.72 11.63
CA LEU A 242 3.29 0.37 12.98
C LEU A 242 3.10 1.62 13.87
N ILE A 243 4.07 2.53 13.86
CA ILE A 243 4.05 3.74 14.70
C ILE A 243 2.92 4.67 14.26
N LEU A 244 2.86 5.04 12.98
CA LEU A 244 1.82 5.95 12.51
C LEU A 244 0.47 5.27 12.36
N GLY A 245 0.41 3.95 12.15
CA GLY A 245 -0.84 3.21 12.18
C GLY A 245 -1.47 3.23 13.57
N LEU A 246 -0.67 3.00 14.63
CA LEU A 246 -1.16 3.16 16.00
C LEU A 246 -1.57 4.61 16.27
N PHE A 247 -0.73 5.57 15.87
CA PHE A 247 -1.03 6.99 16.01
C PHE A 247 -2.35 7.35 15.29
N SER A 248 -2.59 6.80 14.10
CA SER A 248 -3.82 7.03 13.33
C SER A 248 -5.07 6.59 14.06
N GLU A 249 -5.00 5.47 14.78
CA GLU A 249 -6.11 4.96 15.57
C GLU A 249 -6.37 5.83 16.80
N LEU A 250 -5.32 6.37 17.43
CA LEU A 250 -5.48 7.34 18.53
C LEU A 250 -6.11 8.65 18.03
N LEU A 251 -5.73 9.11 16.83
CA LEU A 251 -6.25 10.34 16.24
C LEU A 251 -7.66 10.20 15.65
N ARG A 252 -8.17 8.98 15.49
CA ARG A 252 -9.51 8.74 14.97
C ARG A 252 -10.61 9.42 15.81
N GLN A 253 -10.32 9.79 17.06
CA GLN A 253 -11.22 10.58 17.92
C GLN A 253 -11.25 12.09 17.55
N LEU A 254 -10.28 12.58 16.79
CA LEU A 254 -10.08 13.97 16.37
C LEU A 254 -10.26 14.14 14.85
N LEU A 255 -11.28 13.49 14.28
CA LEU A 255 -11.55 13.34 12.83
C LEU A 255 -11.29 14.62 12.00
N SER A 256 -11.62 15.80 12.53
CA SER A 256 -11.52 17.07 11.81
C SER A 256 -10.09 17.58 11.55
N PHE A 257 -9.09 17.16 12.33
CA PHE A 257 -7.71 17.66 12.22
C PHE A 257 -6.71 16.63 11.71
N GLN A 258 -7.15 15.37 11.51
CA GLN A 258 -6.27 14.27 11.15
C GLN A 258 -5.48 14.52 9.86
N GLU A 259 -6.13 15.06 8.82
CA GLU A 259 -5.50 15.35 7.53
C GLU A 259 -4.41 16.44 7.65
N ILE A 260 -4.71 17.50 8.39
CA ILE A 260 -3.78 18.60 8.66
C ILE A 260 -2.57 18.09 9.43
N ILE A 261 -2.79 17.22 10.42
CA ILE A 261 -1.73 16.64 11.23
C ILE A 261 -0.80 15.76 10.39
N TYR A 262 -1.32 14.91 9.49
CA TYR A 262 -0.45 14.14 8.61
C TYR A 262 0.34 14.99 7.64
N GLY A 263 -0.26 16.04 7.06
CA GLY A 263 0.45 17.00 6.23
C GLY A 263 1.58 17.70 6.99
N ALA A 264 1.30 18.14 8.22
CA ALA A 264 2.30 18.76 9.09
C ALA A 264 3.44 17.81 9.45
N ILE A 265 3.14 16.57 9.86
CA ILE A 265 4.14 15.55 10.17
C ILE A 265 5.02 15.27 8.95
N LEU A 266 4.40 15.12 7.77
CA LEU A 266 5.11 14.88 6.52
C LEU A 266 6.08 16.03 6.20
N MET A 267 5.59 17.28 6.24
CA MET A 267 6.42 18.47 5.99
C MET A 267 7.56 18.60 7.00
N LEU A 268 7.28 18.45 8.30
CA LEU A 268 8.30 18.53 9.36
C LEU A 268 9.34 17.42 9.22
N CYS A 269 8.93 16.19 8.90
CA CYS A 269 9.86 15.08 8.71
C CYS A 269 10.71 15.29 7.46
N MET A 270 10.15 15.78 6.36
CA MET A 270 10.94 16.11 5.16
C MET A 270 11.94 17.24 5.42
N MET A 271 11.57 18.24 6.24
CA MET A 271 12.43 19.38 6.55
C MET A 271 13.54 19.05 7.55
N TYR A 272 13.23 18.30 8.62
CA TYR A 272 14.16 18.08 9.74
C TYR A 272 14.77 16.67 9.78
N ALA A 273 14.14 15.67 9.16
CA ALA A 273 14.55 14.27 9.17
C ALA A 273 14.44 13.61 7.77
N PRO A 274 15.18 14.09 6.75
CA PRO A 274 15.04 13.62 5.36
C PRO A 274 15.40 12.13 5.15
N ARG A 275 16.05 11.49 6.12
CA ARG A 275 16.33 10.04 6.13
C ARG A 275 15.37 9.23 7.01
N GLY A 276 14.32 9.86 7.54
CA GLY A 276 13.36 9.28 8.47
C GLY A 276 13.98 8.84 9.82
N LEU A 277 13.17 8.13 10.62
CA LEU A 277 13.55 7.59 11.92
C LEU A 277 14.72 6.60 11.82
N MET A 278 14.76 5.78 10.76
CA MET A 278 15.83 4.81 10.59
C MET A 278 17.20 5.47 10.34
N GLY A 279 17.26 6.57 9.59
CA GLY A 279 18.51 7.30 9.37
C GLY A 279 19.10 7.92 10.64
N LEU A 280 18.27 8.21 11.65
CA LEU A 280 18.72 8.69 12.96
C LEU A 280 19.36 7.55 13.79
N LEU A 281 18.86 6.33 13.65
CA LEU A 281 19.42 5.14 14.31
C LEU A 281 20.80 4.76 13.73
N GLU A 282 20.95 4.80 12.41
CA GLU A 282 22.23 4.54 11.74
C GLU A 282 23.30 5.58 12.09
N ARG A 283 22.94 6.86 12.17
CA ARG A 283 23.88 7.93 12.55
C ARG A 283 24.37 7.79 14.00
N LYS A 284 23.55 7.21 14.88
CA LYS A 284 23.91 6.92 16.27
C LYS A 284 24.80 5.67 16.40
N GLN A 285 24.73 4.75 15.44
CA GLN A 285 25.61 3.58 15.35
C GLN A 285 26.97 3.90 14.71
N ALA A 286 27.01 4.82 13.73
CA ALA A 286 28.27 5.28 13.12
C ALA A 286 29.10 6.24 14.00
N GLY A 287 28.53 6.70 15.13
CA GLY A 287 29.19 7.54 16.13
C GLY A 287 29.66 6.78 17.39
N ARG A 288 29.69 5.44 17.32
CA ARG A 288 30.31 4.54 18.31
C ARG A 288 31.44 3.77 17.63
#